data_AF-A0A832J0P7-F1
#
_entry.id   AF-A0A832J0P7-F1
#
_cell.length_a   1.000
_cell.length_b   1.000
_cell.length_c   1.000
_cell.angle_alpha   90.00
_cell.angle_beta   90.00
_cell.angle_gamma   90.00
#
_symmetry.space_group_name_H-M   'P 1'
#
loop_
_entity.id
_entity.type
_entity.pdbx_description
1 polymer ?
#
loop_
_entity_poly.entity_id
_entity_poly.type
_entity_poly.pdbx_seq_one_letter_code
_entity_poly.pdbx_strand_id
1 'polypeptide(L)'
;LAGKPVTRVIVTHHHPDHVGLAGWFQAEYGAELWTTRTAWLFSRMLTLDVQDRPTPQTLAFWRSGGMDPAIYEKRANERPFNFSDVVAPMPLGFKRIKQGDVIRIGGRDWDVHIGNGHAPEHATFWSRDDNLVLGGDQLLPSISPNIGVYATEPDADPVADWLESCERLTPLAREDHLVLGGHKLPFIGLPTRLRQLIENHHGCLKRLAEHLQTPRVASDCFAPLFKRKIDEGTYGLALVEAMAHLNHMLAMGQVTRVRRDNGAWLWSLKG
;
A
#
# COMPACT_ATOMS: atom_id res chain seq x y z
N LEU A 1 12.44 -1.19 -27.05
CA LEU A 1 11.96 -0.10 -27.93
C LEU A 1 12.63 -0.03 -29.30
N ALA A 2 13.50 -0.99 -29.69
CA ALA A 2 14.24 -0.96 -30.97
C ALA A 2 14.95 0.38 -31.23
N GLY A 3 15.59 0.95 -30.20
CA GLY A 3 16.28 2.24 -30.25
C GLY A 3 15.39 3.48 -30.14
N LYS A 4 14.04 3.34 -30.12
CA LYS A 4 13.15 4.49 -29.94
C LYS A 4 13.22 5.05 -28.51
N PRO A 5 13.10 6.38 -28.32
CA PRO A 5 13.15 7.02 -27.01
C PRO A 5 11.90 6.70 -26.18
N VAL A 6 12.04 6.78 -24.85
CA VAL A 6 10.92 6.80 -23.92
C VAL A 6 10.39 8.24 -23.87
N THR A 7 9.16 8.47 -24.31
CA THR A 7 8.55 9.81 -24.32
C THR A 7 7.59 10.05 -23.16
N ARG A 8 7.07 8.98 -22.55
CA ARG A 8 6.15 9.03 -21.41
C ARG A 8 6.46 7.91 -20.42
N VAL A 9 6.47 8.24 -19.14
CA VAL A 9 6.51 7.28 -18.02
C VAL A 9 5.21 7.41 -17.26
N ILE A 10 4.49 6.29 -17.13
CA ILE A 10 3.18 6.25 -16.47
C ILE A 10 3.33 5.44 -15.18
N VAL A 11 3.08 6.08 -14.04
CA VAL A 11 3.27 5.49 -12.72
C VAL A 11 1.93 5.25 -12.05
N THR A 12 1.71 4.02 -11.57
CA THR A 12 0.46 3.60 -10.90
C THR A 12 0.32 4.23 -9.51
N HIS A 13 1.38 4.19 -8.71
CA HIS A 13 1.41 4.70 -7.34
C HIS A 13 2.84 5.01 -6.86
N HIS A 14 2.96 5.54 -5.65
CA HIS A 14 4.18 6.15 -5.13
C HIS A 14 5.23 5.17 -4.59
N HIS A 15 5.01 3.86 -4.51
CA HIS A 15 6.01 2.96 -3.93
C HIS A 15 7.30 2.93 -4.76
N PRO A 16 8.46 2.80 -4.09
CA PRO A 16 9.77 3.11 -4.69
C PRO A 16 10.14 2.19 -5.86
N ASP A 17 9.68 0.95 -5.85
CA ASP A 17 9.86 -0.01 -6.93
C ASP A 17 9.04 0.33 -8.20
N HIS A 18 8.03 1.19 -8.08
CA HIS A 18 7.23 1.67 -9.21
C HIS A 18 7.64 3.07 -9.69
N VAL A 19 7.91 4.00 -8.76
CA VAL A 19 8.24 5.40 -9.09
C VAL A 19 9.75 5.67 -9.14
N GLY A 20 10.59 4.75 -8.65
CA GLY A 20 11.99 5.01 -8.31
C GLY A 20 12.84 5.63 -9.42
N LEU A 21 12.60 5.26 -10.68
CA LEU A 21 13.33 5.82 -11.83
C LEU A 21 12.53 6.86 -12.63
N ALA A 22 11.33 7.22 -12.20
CA ALA A 22 10.49 8.18 -12.91
C ALA A 22 11.18 9.54 -13.06
N GLY A 23 11.78 10.05 -11.98
CA GLY A 23 12.53 11.31 -12.00
C GLY A 23 13.75 11.29 -12.92
N TRP A 24 14.46 10.15 -12.97
CA TRP A 24 15.59 9.94 -13.88
C TRP A 24 15.16 9.99 -15.35
N PHE A 25 14.05 9.33 -15.70
CA PHE A 25 13.49 9.42 -17.05
C PHE A 25 13.08 10.85 -17.45
N GLN A 26 12.53 11.62 -16.51
CA GLN A 26 12.21 13.04 -16.75
C GLN A 26 13.47 13.87 -16.99
N ALA A 27 14.48 13.73 -16.13
CA ALA A 27 15.69 14.55 -16.17
C ALA A 27 16.59 14.22 -17.37
N GLU A 28 16.85 12.93 -17.61
CA GLU A 28 17.85 12.50 -18.60
C GLU A 28 17.27 12.35 -20.01
N TYR A 29 15.98 12.04 -20.13
CA TYR A 29 15.34 11.74 -21.43
C TYR A 29 14.20 12.70 -21.79
N GLY A 30 13.88 13.66 -20.92
CA GLY A 30 12.77 14.60 -21.16
C GLY A 30 11.40 13.92 -21.24
N ALA A 31 11.26 12.71 -20.70
CA ALA A 31 9.99 11.98 -20.73
C ALA A 31 8.94 12.69 -19.87
N GLU A 32 7.69 12.73 -20.31
CA GLU A 32 6.60 13.21 -19.46
C GLU A 32 6.29 12.18 -18.36
N LEU A 33 6.17 12.61 -17.11
CA LEU A 33 5.63 11.78 -16.03
C LEU A 33 4.12 11.94 -15.96
N TRP A 34 3.39 10.84 -16.09
CA TRP A 34 1.95 10.78 -15.90
C TRP A 34 1.64 9.93 -14.68
N THR A 35 0.92 10.47 -13.71
CA THR A 35 0.54 9.74 -12.49
C THR A 35 -0.60 10.44 -11.78
N THR A 36 -1.12 9.83 -10.73
CA THR A 36 -2.18 10.43 -9.91
C THR A 36 -1.63 11.52 -9.02
N ARG A 37 -2.49 12.43 -8.55
CA ARG A 37 -2.01 13.61 -7.81
C ARG A 37 -1.40 13.19 -6.49
N THR A 38 -2.07 12.30 -5.76
CA THR A 38 -1.61 11.85 -4.45
C THR A 38 -0.32 11.04 -4.59
N ALA A 39 -0.21 10.18 -5.61
CA ALA A 39 1.04 9.47 -5.86
C ALA A 39 2.22 10.44 -6.09
N TRP A 40 2.04 11.45 -6.97
CA TRP A 40 3.10 12.44 -7.20
C TRP A 40 3.46 13.25 -5.96
N LEU A 41 2.46 13.72 -5.21
CA LEU A 41 2.68 14.51 -3.99
C LEU A 41 3.40 13.69 -2.91
N PHE A 42 3.00 12.43 -2.69
CA PHE A 42 3.67 11.53 -1.75
C PHE A 42 5.10 11.25 -2.19
N SER A 43 5.35 10.89 -3.44
CA SER A 43 6.71 10.65 -3.93
C SER A 43 7.59 11.89 -3.78
N ARG A 44 7.08 13.09 -4.11
CA ARG A 44 7.80 14.36 -3.93
C ARG A 44 8.11 14.65 -2.45
N MET A 45 7.11 14.52 -1.59
CA MET A 45 7.27 14.74 -0.14
C MET A 45 8.32 13.77 0.43
N LEU A 46 8.16 12.47 0.22
CA LEU A 46 9.05 11.44 0.75
C LEU A 46 10.48 11.56 0.21
N THR A 47 10.66 11.99 -1.04
CA THR A 47 12.00 12.23 -1.61
C THR A 47 12.71 13.43 -0.95
N LEU A 48 11.95 14.41 -0.45
CA LEU A 48 12.48 15.60 0.21
C LEU A 48 12.60 15.46 1.73
N ASP A 49 11.92 14.47 2.32
CA ASP A 49 11.84 14.24 3.76
C ASP A 49 12.96 13.30 4.25
N VAL A 50 14.21 13.74 4.10
CA VAL A 50 15.38 12.95 4.51
C VAL A 50 15.59 13.03 6.02
N GLN A 51 15.71 11.86 6.66
CA GLN A 51 15.84 11.68 8.09
C GLN A 51 17.13 10.91 8.44
N ASP A 52 18.00 11.51 9.26
CA ASP A 52 19.20 10.85 9.78
C ASP A 52 18.90 9.91 10.96
N ARG A 53 17.78 10.16 11.63
CA ARG A 53 17.23 9.38 12.74
C ARG A 53 15.71 9.36 12.66
N PRO A 54 15.03 8.34 13.20
CA PRO A 54 13.57 8.33 13.24
C PRO A 54 13.06 9.54 14.02
N THR A 55 12.06 10.22 13.46
CA THR A 55 11.44 11.38 14.11
C THR A 55 10.72 11.00 15.41
N PRO A 56 10.48 11.95 16.34
CA PRO A 56 9.68 11.68 17.53
C PRO A 56 8.31 11.07 17.24
N GLN A 57 7.68 11.44 16.12
CA GLN A 57 6.41 10.91 15.66
C GLN A 57 6.52 9.44 15.25
N THR A 58 7.57 9.07 14.51
CA THR A 58 7.84 7.67 14.14
C THR A 58 8.13 6.82 15.38
N LEU A 59 8.94 7.33 16.30
CA LEU A 59 9.20 6.67 17.59
C LEU A 59 7.93 6.48 18.41
N ALA A 60 7.09 7.51 18.49
CA ALA A 60 5.80 7.44 19.17
C ALA A 60 4.84 6.43 18.52
N PHE A 61 4.84 6.34 17.19
CA PHE A 61 4.05 5.37 16.45
C PHE A 61 4.50 3.93 16.74
N TRP A 62 5.80 3.65 16.68
CA TRP A 62 6.36 2.34 17.04
C TRP A 62 6.04 1.94 18.47
N ARG A 63 6.18 2.87 19.44
CA ARG A 63 5.75 2.65 20.82
C ARG A 63 4.26 2.37 20.92
N SER A 64 3.43 3.10 20.18
CA SER A 64 1.97 2.91 20.18
C SER A 64 1.55 1.53 19.71
N GLY A 65 2.29 0.94 18.77
CA GLY A 65 2.09 -0.43 18.30
C GLY A 65 2.65 -1.51 19.25
N GLY A 66 3.34 -1.12 20.32
CA GLY A 66 4.00 -2.04 21.24
C GLY A 66 5.23 -2.73 20.62
N MET A 67 5.98 -2.04 19.77
CA MET A 67 7.20 -2.60 19.16
C MET A 67 8.11 -3.23 20.23
N ASP A 68 8.70 -4.39 19.89
CA ASP A 68 9.63 -5.11 20.76
C ASP A 68 10.74 -4.16 21.26
N PRO A 69 11.05 -4.14 22.57
CA PRO A 69 12.01 -3.17 23.13
C PRO A 69 13.40 -3.24 22.49
N ALA A 70 13.92 -4.43 22.16
CA ALA A 70 15.24 -4.56 21.56
C ALA A 70 15.24 -4.04 20.11
N ILE A 71 14.18 -4.34 19.35
CA ILE A 71 13.99 -3.80 17.99
C ILE A 71 13.81 -2.28 18.04
N TYR A 72 13.03 -1.77 18.99
CA TYR A 72 12.79 -0.34 19.18
C TYR A 72 14.09 0.41 19.47
N GLU A 73 14.87 -0.04 20.46
CA GLU A 73 16.14 0.59 20.84
C GLU A 73 17.15 0.58 19.68
N LYS A 74 17.23 -0.53 18.95
CA LYS A 74 18.08 -0.61 17.75
C LYS A 74 17.64 0.42 16.71
N ARG A 75 16.37 0.39 16.29
CA ARG A 75 15.85 1.27 15.22
C ARG A 75 15.88 2.74 15.60
N ALA A 76 15.68 3.08 16.87
CA ALA A 76 15.76 4.46 17.36
C ALA A 76 17.16 5.07 17.17
N ASN A 77 18.19 4.24 17.10
CA ASN A 77 19.59 4.67 16.98
C ASN A 77 20.19 4.44 15.58
N GLU A 78 19.40 3.97 14.62
CA GLU A 78 19.83 3.75 13.23
C GLU A 78 19.27 4.83 12.30
N ARG A 79 19.92 5.01 11.14
CA ARG A 79 19.33 5.86 10.08
C ARG A 79 18.15 5.08 9.48
N PRO A 80 16.92 5.62 9.50
CA PRO A 80 15.78 4.94 8.92
C PRO A 80 15.97 4.77 7.41
N PHE A 81 15.20 3.85 6.83
CA PHE A 81 15.04 3.82 5.37
C PHE A 81 14.46 5.16 4.91
N ASN A 82 15.20 5.84 4.03
CA ASN A 82 14.71 7.05 3.39
C ASN A 82 14.28 6.71 1.98
N PHE A 83 13.12 7.24 1.57
CA PHE A 83 12.61 7.05 0.22
C PHE A 83 13.58 7.57 -0.84
N SER A 84 14.30 8.66 -0.53
CA SER A 84 15.38 9.21 -1.36
C SER A 84 16.57 8.28 -1.58
N ASP A 85 16.74 7.22 -0.78
CA ASP A 85 17.85 6.27 -0.93
C ASP A 85 17.68 5.38 -2.18
N VAL A 86 16.44 5.23 -2.66
CA VAL A 86 16.09 4.32 -3.76
C VAL A 86 15.24 4.98 -4.85
N VAL A 87 14.86 6.25 -4.67
CA VAL A 87 14.10 7.03 -5.65
C VAL A 87 14.94 8.18 -6.18
N ALA A 88 15.09 8.22 -7.50
CA ALA A 88 15.78 9.28 -8.21
C ALA A 88 15.08 10.63 -7.93
N PRO A 89 15.85 11.75 -7.83
CA PRO A 89 15.28 13.07 -7.67
C PRO A 89 14.19 13.32 -8.71
N MET A 90 13.02 13.77 -8.25
CA MET A 90 11.86 14.01 -9.12
C MET A 90 11.78 15.48 -9.52
N PRO A 91 11.95 15.86 -10.79
CA PRO A 91 11.70 17.21 -11.26
C PRO A 91 10.25 17.68 -10.98
N LEU A 92 10.04 18.99 -10.97
CA LEU A 92 8.70 19.56 -10.85
C LEU A 92 7.89 19.32 -12.14
N GLY A 93 6.60 19.04 -11.97
CA GLY A 93 5.67 18.84 -13.08
C GLY A 93 5.36 17.38 -13.35
N PHE A 94 4.07 17.12 -13.59
CA PHE A 94 3.52 15.85 -13.99
C PHE A 94 2.19 16.09 -14.72
N LYS A 95 1.77 15.14 -15.55
CA LYS A 95 0.41 15.10 -16.09
C LYS A 95 -0.46 14.26 -15.16
N ARG A 96 -1.53 14.88 -14.64
CA ARG A 96 -2.43 14.21 -13.71
C ARG A 96 -3.28 13.15 -14.41
N ILE A 97 -3.34 11.98 -13.81
CA ILE A 97 -4.30 10.90 -14.06
C ILE A 97 -5.39 10.95 -12.96
N LYS A 98 -6.65 10.69 -13.33
CA LYS A 98 -7.81 10.67 -12.42
C LYS A 98 -8.73 9.47 -12.69
N GLN A 99 -9.57 9.15 -11.71
CA GLN A 99 -10.70 8.24 -11.87
C GLN A 99 -11.56 8.64 -13.09
N GLY A 100 -11.82 7.67 -13.98
CA GLY A 100 -12.67 7.87 -15.16
C GLY A 100 -11.98 8.52 -16.36
N ASP A 101 -10.70 8.87 -16.25
CA ASP A 101 -9.92 9.27 -17.41
C ASP A 101 -9.79 8.11 -18.41
N VAL A 102 -9.65 8.45 -19.69
CA VAL A 102 -9.26 7.51 -20.76
C VAL A 102 -7.90 7.93 -21.28
N ILE A 103 -6.94 7.00 -21.29
CA ILE A 103 -5.57 7.30 -21.72
C ILE A 103 -5.20 6.41 -22.90
N ARG A 104 -4.68 7.04 -23.97
CA ARG A 104 -4.22 6.34 -25.16
C ARG A 104 -2.74 5.96 -25.06
N ILE A 105 -2.45 4.65 -25.02
CA ILE A 105 -1.10 4.08 -24.86
C ILE A 105 -0.95 2.87 -25.78
N GLY A 106 0.15 2.83 -26.56
CA GLY A 106 0.54 1.63 -27.30
C GLY A 106 -0.52 1.11 -28.28
N GLY A 107 -1.32 2.00 -28.88
CA GLY A 107 -2.39 1.59 -29.79
C GLY A 107 -3.77 1.44 -29.15
N ARG A 108 -3.88 1.52 -27.82
CA ARG A 108 -5.10 1.18 -27.06
C ARG A 108 -5.63 2.33 -26.21
N ASP A 109 -6.94 2.38 -26.05
CA ASP A 109 -7.63 3.24 -25.09
C ASP A 109 -7.82 2.49 -23.77
N TRP A 110 -7.35 3.10 -22.69
CA TRP A 110 -7.37 2.52 -21.35
C TRP A 110 -8.27 3.32 -20.42
N ASP A 111 -9.31 2.69 -19.89
CA ASP A 111 -10.10 3.25 -18.79
C ASP A 111 -9.30 3.22 -17.49
N VAL A 112 -9.22 4.37 -16.83
CA VAL A 112 -8.54 4.51 -15.54
C VAL A 112 -9.53 4.27 -14.41
N HIS A 113 -9.23 3.27 -13.59
CA HIS A 113 -9.92 3.03 -12.33
C HIS A 113 -8.93 3.10 -11.16
N ILE A 114 -9.24 3.94 -10.19
CA ILE A 114 -8.48 4.17 -8.99
C ILE A 114 -8.83 3.11 -7.95
N GLY A 115 -7.80 2.56 -7.30
CA GLY A 115 -7.89 1.79 -6.07
C GLY A 115 -7.19 2.52 -4.92
N ASN A 116 -7.58 2.18 -3.70
CA ASN A 116 -7.04 2.68 -2.44
C ASN A 116 -6.71 1.50 -1.51
N GLY A 117 -6.22 1.81 -0.31
CA GLY A 117 -5.84 0.84 0.71
C GLY A 117 -4.36 0.44 0.63
N HIS A 118 -3.90 -0.09 -0.50
CA HIS A 118 -2.48 -0.39 -0.67
C HIS A 118 -1.64 0.90 -0.81
N ALA A 119 -2.09 1.80 -1.67
CA ALA A 119 -1.53 3.13 -1.84
C ALA A 119 -2.67 4.10 -2.19
N PRO A 120 -2.60 5.36 -1.74
CA PRO A 120 -3.66 6.33 -2.02
C PRO A 120 -3.65 6.73 -3.51
N GLU A 121 -4.85 6.78 -4.10
CA GLU A 121 -5.05 7.11 -5.52
C GLU A 121 -4.22 6.20 -6.47
N HIS A 122 -4.17 4.87 -6.23
CA HIS A 122 -3.46 3.91 -7.09
C HIS A 122 -4.19 3.73 -8.43
N ALA A 123 -3.53 4.01 -9.57
CA ALA A 123 -4.13 3.84 -10.89
C ALA A 123 -4.06 2.39 -11.39
N THR A 124 -5.20 1.87 -11.86
CA THR A 124 -5.31 0.65 -12.69
C THR A 124 -5.83 1.02 -14.07
N PHE A 125 -5.45 0.27 -15.10
CA PHE A 125 -5.77 0.58 -16.50
C PHE A 125 -6.46 -0.61 -17.16
N TRP A 126 -7.62 -0.38 -17.75
CA TRP A 126 -8.47 -1.42 -18.32
C TRP A 126 -8.65 -1.16 -19.82
N SER A 127 -8.18 -2.08 -20.65
CA SER A 127 -8.22 -1.90 -22.10
C SER A 127 -9.66 -1.97 -22.61
N ARG A 128 -10.03 -1.01 -23.48
CA ARG A 128 -11.29 -1.05 -24.23
C ARG A 128 -11.22 -1.93 -25.47
N ASP A 129 -10.00 -2.09 -26.01
CA ASP A 129 -9.77 -2.74 -27.30
C ASP A 129 -9.57 -4.25 -27.18
N ASP A 130 -9.18 -4.75 -26.01
CA ASP A 130 -8.93 -6.16 -25.74
C ASP A 130 -9.19 -6.53 -24.27
N ASN A 131 -8.69 -7.67 -23.83
CA ASN A 131 -8.90 -8.21 -22.49
C ASN A 131 -7.79 -7.85 -21.49
N LEU A 132 -6.90 -6.91 -21.82
CA LEU A 132 -5.77 -6.56 -20.94
C LEU A 132 -6.19 -5.66 -19.78
N VAL A 133 -5.64 -5.94 -18.60
CA VAL A 133 -5.74 -5.08 -17.41
C VAL A 133 -4.35 -4.86 -16.82
N LEU A 134 -3.92 -3.61 -16.68
CA LEU A 134 -2.71 -3.26 -15.91
C LEU A 134 -3.14 -2.99 -14.47
N GLY A 135 -2.87 -3.96 -13.61
CA GLY A 135 -3.38 -3.98 -12.23
C GLY A 135 -2.51 -3.26 -11.22
N GLY A 136 -1.23 -3.01 -11.54
CA GLY A 136 -0.24 -2.58 -10.55
C GLY A 136 -0.29 -3.48 -9.31
N ASP A 137 -0.22 -2.88 -8.13
CA ASP A 137 -0.25 -3.62 -6.88
C ASP A 137 -1.66 -3.75 -6.31
N GLN A 138 -2.66 -3.11 -6.95
CA GLN A 138 -4.07 -3.30 -6.61
C GLN A 138 -4.58 -4.69 -6.99
N LEU A 139 -4.07 -5.28 -8.08
CA LEU A 139 -4.55 -6.57 -8.62
C LEU A 139 -3.39 -7.56 -8.78
N LEU A 140 -2.93 -8.11 -7.66
CA LEU A 140 -1.87 -9.12 -7.64
C LEU A 140 -2.43 -10.55 -7.61
N PRO A 141 -1.71 -11.55 -8.18
CA PRO A 141 -2.13 -12.95 -8.19
C PRO A 141 -1.90 -13.59 -6.81
N SER A 142 -0.94 -14.49 -6.63
CA SER A 142 -0.78 -15.34 -5.44
C SER A 142 -0.47 -14.64 -4.11
N ILE A 143 -0.41 -13.30 -4.07
CA ILE A 143 -0.10 -12.50 -2.88
C ILE A 143 -1.14 -11.38 -2.71
N SER A 144 -1.35 -10.97 -1.45
CA SER A 144 -1.99 -9.69 -1.13
C SER A 144 -0.90 -8.65 -0.98
N PRO A 145 -1.06 -7.42 -1.50
CA PRO A 145 -0.14 -6.35 -1.17
C PRO A 145 -0.26 -5.98 0.32
N ASN A 146 0.79 -5.38 0.86
CA ASN A 146 0.79 -4.87 2.23
C ASN A 146 -0.14 -3.65 2.33
N ILE A 147 -1.00 -3.61 3.34
CA ILE A 147 -1.87 -2.46 3.65
C ILE A 147 -1.46 -1.89 5.02
N GLY A 148 -0.69 -0.80 4.99
CA GLY A 148 0.00 -0.29 6.17
C GLY A 148 -0.52 1.06 6.66
N VAL A 149 -0.57 1.24 7.98
CA VAL A 149 -0.71 2.54 8.63
C VAL A 149 0.67 3.07 9.02
N TYR A 150 0.90 4.36 8.81
CA TYR A 150 2.20 5.01 9.07
C TYR A 150 2.06 6.20 10.02
N ALA A 151 3.18 6.66 10.58
CA ALA A 151 3.21 7.80 11.50
C ALA A 151 2.67 9.11 10.90
N THR A 152 2.63 9.22 9.57
CA THR A 152 2.07 10.37 8.83
C THR A 152 0.55 10.43 8.88
N GLU A 153 -0.12 9.29 9.05
CA GLU A 153 -1.58 9.18 9.15
C GLU A 153 -1.95 8.02 10.10
N PRO A 154 -1.69 8.14 11.41
CA PRO A 154 -1.68 7.01 12.35
C PRO A 154 -3.06 6.41 12.64
N ASP A 155 -4.14 7.14 12.33
CA ASP A 155 -5.53 6.70 12.51
C ASP A 155 -6.20 6.30 11.18
N ALA A 156 -5.43 6.14 10.09
CA ALA A 156 -5.95 5.70 8.79
C ALA A 156 -6.61 4.30 8.86
N ASP A 157 -7.57 4.06 7.98
CA ASP A 157 -8.24 2.78 7.76
C ASP A 157 -8.04 2.27 6.31
N PRO A 158 -6.81 1.85 5.95
CA PRO A 158 -6.53 1.35 4.61
C PRO A 158 -7.18 -0.01 4.33
N VAL A 159 -7.68 -0.71 5.36
CA VAL A 159 -8.43 -1.97 5.18
C VAL A 159 -9.81 -1.66 4.60
N ALA A 160 -10.52 -0.67 5.15
CA ALA A 160 -11.78 -0.23 4.58
C ALA A 160 -11.60 0.26 3.13
N ASP A 161 -10.58 1.08 2.88
CA ASP A 161 -10.26 1.58 1.54
C ASP A 161 -9.95 0.45 0.54
N TRP A 162 -9.24 -0.58 0.99
CA TRP A 162 -8.92 -1.76 0.19
C TRP A 162 -10.18 -2.56 -0.15
N LEU A 163 -11.03 -2.84 0.84
CA LEU A 163 -12.28 -3.57 0.66
C LEU A 163 -13.22 -2.83 -0.30
N GLU A 164 -13.42 -1.52 -0.08
CA GLU A 164 -14.19 -0.66 -0.99
C GLU A 164 -13.66 -0.75 -2.42
N SER A 165 -12.34 -0.64 -2.59
CA SER A 165 -11.73 -0.66 -3.91
C SER A 165 -11.93 -2.00 -4.60
N CYS A 166 -11.77 -3.13 -3.90
CA CYS A 166 -12.02 -4.44 -4.46
C CYS A 166 -13.51 -4.64 -4.84
N GLU A 167 -14.43 -4.19 -3.99
CA GLU A 167 -15.87 -4.26 -4.25
C GLU A 167 -16.26 -3.42 -5.47
N ARG A 168 -15.77 -2.17 -5.56
CA ARG A 168 -16.06 -1.27 -6.69
C ARG A 168 -15.43 -1.73 -8.00
N LEU A 169 -14.29 -2.43 -7.97
CA LEU A 169 -13.66 -2.99 -9.16
C LEU A 169 -14.30 -4.33 -9.61
N THR A 170 -14.96 -5.05 -8.71
CA THR A 170 -15.63 -6.33 -9.02
C THR A 170 -16.61 -6.27 -10.20
N PRO A 171 -17.51 -5.29 -10.34
CA PRO A 171 -18.43 -5.22 -11.48
C PRO A 171 -17.74 -4.96 -12.83
N LEU A 172 -16.48 -4.54 -12.83
CA LEU A 172 -15.69 -4.31 -14.04
C LEU A 172 -14.97 -5.58 -14.51
N ALA A 173 -14.73 -6.53 -13.59
CA ALA A 173 -13.92 -7.71 -13.84
C ALA A 173 -14.64 -8.73 -14.72
N ARG A 174 -13.89 -9.30 -15.67
CA ARG A 174 -14.34 -10.40 -16.52
C ARG A 174 -13.42 -11.60 -16.37
N GLU A 175 -13.96 -12.79 -16.57
CA GLU A 175 -13.19 -14.04 -16.48
C GLU A 175 -12.04 -14.10 -17.50
N ASP A 176 -12.24 -13.49 -18.68
CA ASP A 176 -11.28 -13.47 -19.77
C ASP A 176 -10.18 -12.41 -19.61
N HIS A 177 -10.24 -11.55 -18.58
CA HIS A 177 -9.21 -10.53 -18.37
C HIS A 177 -7.85 -11.13 -18.11
N LEU A 178 -6.87 -10.76 -18.94
CA LEU A 178 -5.45 -11.04 -18.70
C LEU A 178 -4.86 -9.88 -17.90
N VAL A 179 -4.65 -10.13 -16.62
CA VAL A 179 -4.19 -9.13 -15.66
C VAL A 179 -2.67 -9.14 -15.57
N LEU A 180 -2.07 -7.98 -15.79
CA LEU A 180 -0.66 -7.68 -15.64
C LEU A 180 -0.46 -6.89 -14.32
N GLY A 181 -0.22 -7.61 -13.24
CA GLY A 181 0.09 -7.02 -11.92
C GLY A 181 1.50 -6.43 -11.88
N GLY A 182 1.79 -5.66 -10.83
CA GLY A 182 3.12 -5.10 -10.56
C GLY A 182 4.15 -6.16 -10.20
N HIS A 183 3.69 -7.28 -9.64
CA HIS A 183 4.52 -8.40 -9.20
C HIS A 183 3.98 -9.73 -9.69
N LYS A 184 4.86 -10.75 -9.70
CA LYS A 184 4.55 -12.14 -10.07
C LYS A 184 4.16 -12.28 -11.55
N LEU A 185 3.46 -13.35 -11.90
CA LEU A 185 3.10 -13.70 -13.27
C LEU A 185 1.73 -13.13 -13.65
N PRO A 186 1.51 -12.84 -14.95
CA PRO A 186 0.17 -12.58 -15.48
C PRO A 186 -0.84 -13.68 -15.12
N PHE A 187 -2.12 -13.32 -14.96
CA PHE A 187 -3.17 -14.28 -14.62
C PHE A 187 -4.53 -13.94 -15.26
N ILE A 188 -5.42 -14.94 -15.29
CA ILE A 188 -6.84 -14.81 -15.65
C ILE A 188 -7.73 -15.19 -14.46
N GLY A 189 -9.05 -14.97 -14.55
CA GLY A 189 -9.98 -15.26 -13.45
C GLY A 189 -10.06 -14.14 -12.41
N LEU A 190 -10.01 -12.89 -12.89
CA LEU A 190 -10.02 -11.69 -12.04
C LEU A 190 -11.23 -11.61 -11.08
N PRO A 191 -12.47 -11.96 -11.46
CA PRO A 191 -13.61 -11.95 -10.53
C PRO A 191 -13.36 -12.85 -9.32
N THR A 192 -12.81 -14.05 -9.54
CA THR A 192 -12.44 -14.96 -8.45
C THR A 192 -11.32 -14.39 -7.60
N ARG A 193 -10.32 -13.75 -8.22
CA ARG A 193 -9.21 -13.15 -7.47
C ARG A 193 -9.67 -12.00 -6.56
N LEU A 194 -10.55 -11.12 -7.03
CA LEU A 194 -11.09 -10.02 -6.23
C LEU A 194 -11.85 -10.54 -5.01
N ARG A 195 -12.68 -11.58 -5.16
CA ARG A 195 -13.33 -12.25 -4.01
C ARG A 195 -12.31 -12.78 -3.02
N GLN A 196 -11.25 -13.45 -3.48
CA GLN A 196 -10.20 -13.97 -2.60
C GLN A 196 -9.48 -12.86 -1.83
N LEU A 197 -9.24 -11.70 -2.45
CA LEU A 197 -8.62 -10.55 -1.80
C LEU A 197 -9.50 -10.00 -0.66
N ILE A 198 -10.81 -9.86 -0.91
CA ILE A 198 -11.82 -9.45 0.09
C ILE A 198 -11.89 -10.48 1.23
N GLU A 199 -12.10 -11.75 0.88
CA GLU A 199 -12.24 -12.85 1.84
C GLU A 199 -11.00 -13.04 2.72
N ASN A 200 -9.80 -12.78 2.17
CA ASN A 200 -8.56 -12.85 2.94
C ASN A 200 -8.58 -11.87 4.12
N HIS A 201 -8.95 -10.60 3.89
CA HIS A 201 -9.01 -9.60 4.96
C HIS A 201 -10.16 -9.87 5.94
N HIS A 202 -11.35 -10.28 5.48
CA HIS A 202 -12.40 -10.72 6.41
C HIS A 202 -11.97 -11.93 7.25
N GLY A 203 -11.22 -12.87 6.68
CA GLY A 203 -10.63 -13.98 7.41
C GLY A 203 -9.62 -13.52 8.47
N CYS A 204 -8.77 -12.55 8.14
CA CYS A 204 -7.84 -11.93 9.10
C CYS A 204 -8.59 -11.26 10.26
N LEU A 205 -9.64 -10.48 9.98
CA LEU A 205 -10.44 -9.80 11.00
C LEU A 205 -11.12 -10.79 11.95
N LYS A 206 -11.66 -11.90 11.44
CA LYS A 206 -12.24 -12.96 12.29
C LYS A 206 -11.21 -13.57 13.25
N ARG A 207 -10.03 -13.94 12.75
CA ARG A 207 -8.94 -14.48 13.59
C ARG A 207 -8.43 -13.45 14.60
N LEU A 208 -8.39 -12.18 14.21
CA LEU A 208 -7.97 -11.10 15.10
C LEU A 208 -8.99 -10.86 16.22
N ALA A 209 -10.29 -10.93 15.93
CA ALA A 209 -11.35 -10.84 16.94
C ALA A 209 -11.24 -11.95 17.99
N GLU A 210 -10.98 -13.20 17.57
CA GLU A 210 -10.72 -14.32 18.48
C GLU A 210 -9.48 -14.08 19.35
N HIS A 211 -8.40 -13.54 18.77
CA HIS A 211 -7.14 -13.25 19.47
C HIS A 211 -7.28 -12.13 20.51
N LEU A 212 -8.16 -11.16 20.25
CA LEU A 212 -8.41 -9.98 21.08
C LEU A 212 -9.45 -10.20 22.19
N GLN A 213 -9.93 -11.44 22.40
CA GLN A 213 -10.66 -11.83 23.62
C GLN A 213 -9.84 -11.55 24.89
N THR A 214 -8.52 -11.53 24.76
CA THR A 214 -7.60 -11.02 25.78
C THR A 214 -6.97 -9.71 25.30
N PRO A 215 -6.73 -8.72 26.17
CA PRO A 215 -6.11 -7.47 25.74
C PRO A 215 -4.69 -7.67 25.18
N ARG A 216 -4.39 -7.12 23.99
CA ARG A 216 -3.09 -7.24 23.30
C ARG A 216 -2.58 -5.92 22.73
N VAL A 217 -1.26 -5.77 22.56
CA VAL A 217 -0.67 -4.69 21.73
C VAL A 217 -0.60 -5.13 20.26
N ALA A 218 -0.36 -4.21 19.32
CA ALA A 218 -0.38 -4.55 17.89
C ALA A 218 0.71 -5.56 17.48
N SER A 219 1.89 -5.51 18.10
CA SER A 219 2.97 -6.47 17.88
C SER A 219 2.63 -7.91 18.30
N ASP A 220 1.68 -8.10 19.21
CA ASP A 220 1.16 -9.43 19.58
C ASP A 220 0.18 -9.98 18.52
N CYS A 221 -0.27 -9.16 17.57
CA CYS A 221 -1.31 -9.49 16.59
C CYS A 221 -0.76 -10.03 15.26
N PHE A 222 0.54 -10.35 15.18
CA PHE A 222 1.13 -10.86 13.93
C PHE A 222 0.63 -12.26 13.57
N ALA A 223 0.52 -13.16 14.55
CA ALA A 223 0.11 -14.55 14.31
C ALA A 223 -1.28 -14.71 13.64
N PRO A 224 -2.34 -13.99 14.06
CA PRO A 224 -3.64 -14.09 13.37
C PRO A 224 -3.61 -13.51 11.94
N LEU A 225 -2.69 -12.59 11.63
CA LEU A 225 -2.61 -11.94 10.31
C LEU A 225 -1.71 -12.71 9.34
N PHE A 226 -0.59 -13.23 9.82
CA PHE A 226 0.46 -13.82 9.01
C PHE A 226 0.63 -15.31 9.27
N LYS A 227 0.57 -16.12 8.21
CA LYS A 227 0.78 -17.58 8.26
C LYS A 227 2.25 -17.99 8.38
N ARG A 228 3.15 -17.07 8.74
CA ARG A 228 4.60 -17.29 8.83
C ARG A 228 5.17 -16.56 10.05
N LYS A 229 6.31 -17.05 10.54
CA LYS A 229 7.07 -16.35 11.57
C LYS A 229 7.58 -15.01 11.01
N ILE A 230 7.38 -13.94 11.77
CA ILE A 230 7.90 -12.62 11.45
C ILE A 230 9.34 -12.52 11.97
N ASP A 231 10.24 -12.16 11.07
CA ASP A 231 11.65 -11.89 11.36
C ASP A 231 11.91 -10.37 11.43
N GLU A 232 13.15 -9.99 11.74
CA GLU A 232 13.52 -8.58 11.89
C GLU A 232 13.29 -7.75 10.61
N GLY A 233 13.54 -8.33 9.43
CA GLY A 233 13.38 -7.67 8.14
C GLY A 233 11.92 -7.40 7.78
N THR A 234 11.01 -8.30 8.17
CA THR A 234 9.57 -8.18 7.90
C THR A 234 8.78 -7.55 9.05
N TYR A 235 9.40 -7.34 10.22
CA TYR A 235 8.75 -6.77 11.41
C TYR A 235 8.07 -5.43 11.14
N GLY A 236 8.72 -4.55 10.38
CA GLY A 236 8.16 -3.22 10.09
C GLY A 236 6.84 -3.30 9.31
N LEU A 237 6.83 -4.11 8.25
CA LEU A 237 5.64 -4.35 7.42
C LEU A 237 4.53 -5.03 8.25
N ALA A 238 4.89 -6.01 9.06
CA ALA A 238 3.93 -6.69 9.94
C ALA A 238 3.27 -5.74 10.96
N LEU A 239 4.05 -4.80 11.53
CA LEU A 239 3.53 -3.84 12.50
C LEU A 239 2.54 -2.86 11.87
N VAL A 240 2.87 -2.30 10.70
CA VAL A 240 1.98 -1.32 10.04
C VAL A 240 0.69 -1.95 9.56
N GLU A 241 0.72 -3.21 9.13
CA GLU A 241 -0.47 -3.94 8.71
C GLU A 241 -1.29 -4.46 9.91
N ALA A 242 -0.66 -4.81 11.03
CA ALA A 242 -1.38 -5.08 12.27
C ALA A 242 -2.13 -3.84 12.79
N MET A 243 -1.47 -2.68 12.78
CA MET A 243 -2.11 -1.41 13.11
C MET A 243 -3.28 -1.09 12.17
N ALA A 244 -3.14 -1.34 10.87
CA ALA A 244 -4.23 -1.16 9.90
C ALA A 244 -5.48 -1.98 10.25
N HIS A 245 -5.32 -3.28 10.53
CA HIS A 245 -6.46 -4.12 10.90
C HIS A 245 -7.08 -3.71 12.24
N LEU A 246 -6.27 -3.28 13.22
CA LEU A 246 -6.77 -2.80 14.51
C LEU A 246 -7.53 -1.46 14.38
N ASN A 247 -7.03 -0.53 13.57
CA ASN A 247 -7.73 0.72 13.26
C ASN A 247 -9.06 0.44 12.56
N HIS A 248 -9.10 -0.49 11.61
CA HIS A 248 -10.34 -0.89 10.95
C HIS A 248 -11.38 -1.45 11.92
N MET A 249 -10.96 -2.37 12.80
CA MET A 249 -11.86 -2.91 13.84
C MET A 249 -12.35 -1.83 14.79
N LEU A 250 -11.54 -0.81 15.09
CA LEU A 250 -11.92 0.33 15.93
C LEU A 250 -12.94 1.21 15.23
N ALA A 251 -12.73 1.52 13.94
CA ALA A 251 -13.65 2.30 13.13
C ALA A 251 -15.02 1.61 13.00
N MET A 252 -15.04 0.27 12.91
CA MET A 252 -16.27 -0.53 12.94
C MET A 252 -16.88 -0.69 14.34
N GLY A 253 -16.24 -0.17 15.39
CA GLY A 253 -16.70 -0.28 16.77
C GLY A 253 -16.63 -1.69 17.36
N GLN A 254 -15.81 -2.59 16.78
CA GLN A 254 -15.65 -3.98 17.22
C GLN A 254 -14.61 -4.14 18.34
N VAL A 255 -13.67 -3.20 18.46
CA VAL A 255 -12.65 -3.20 19.52
C VAL A 255 -12.63 -1.86 20.25
N THR A 256 -12.03 -1.86 21.42
CA THR A 256 -11.64 -0.65 22.16
C THR A 256 -10.14 -0.65 22.39
N ARG A 257 -9.57 0.52 22.70
CA ARG A 257 -8.15 0.64 23.07
C ARG A 257 -7.95 1.56 24.28
N VAL A 258 -7.01 1.22 25.14
CA VAL A 258 -6.56 2.05 26.27
C VAL A 258 -5.06 2.26 26.17
N ARG A 259 -4.58 3.47 26.45
CA ARG A 259 -3.14 3.75 26.42
C ARG A 259 -2.49 3.32 27.72
N ARG A 260 -1.42 2.53 27.63
CA ARG A 260 -0.56 2.17 28.76
C ARG A 260 0.46 3.27 29.06
N ASP A 261 1.05 3.22 30.25
CA ASP A 261 2.09 4.17 30.69
C ASP A 261 3.33 4.17 29.77
N ASN A 262 3.64 3.03 29.15
CA ASN A 262 4.72 2.90 28.17
C ASN A 262 4.36 3.45 26.78
N GLY A 263 3.18 4.05 26.61
CA GLY A 263 2.71 4.67 25.39
C GLY A 263 2.05 3.72 24.37
N ALA A 264 2.05 2.41 24.63
CA ALA A 264 1.42 1.40 23.77
C ALA A 264 -0.11 1.40 23.90
N TRP A 265 -0.80 1.15 22.79
CA TRP A 265 -2.23 0.87 22.79
C TRP A 265 -2.49 -0.58 23.17
N LEU A 266 -3.31 -0.77 24.19
CA LEU A 266 -3.84 -2.07 24.57
C LEU A 266 -5.24 -2.23 23.96
N TRP A 267 -5.37 -3.12 23.00
CA TRP A 267 -6.58 -3.39 22.22
C TRP A 267 -7.36 -4.55 22.82
N SER A 268 -8.68 -4.48 22.81
CA SER A 268 -9.55 -5.55 23.31
C SER A 268 -10.83 -5.61 22.51
N LEU A 269 -11.35 -6.82 22.28
CA LEU A 269 -12.66 -7.00 21.69
C LEU A 269 -13.72 -6.31 22.56
N LYS A 270 -14.62 -5.59 21.91
CA LYS A 270 -15.76 -4.97 22.60
C LYS A 270 -16.78 -6.06 22.92
N GLY A 271 -17.13 -6.17 24.20
CA GLY A 271 -18.20 -7.06 24.68
C GLY A 271 -19.59 -6.62 24.26
#